data_AF-A0A661F9P8-F1
#
_entry.id   AF-A0A661F9P8-F1
#
_cell.length_a   1.000
_cell.length_b   1.000
_cell.length_c   1.000
_cell.angle_alpha   90.00
_cell.angle_beta   90.00
_cell.angle_gamma   90.00
#
_symmetry.space_group_name_H-M   'P 1'
#
loop_
_entity.id
_entity.type
_entity.pdbx_description
1 polymer ?
#
loop_
_entity_poly.entity_id
_entity_poly.type
_entity_poly.pdbx_seq_one_letter_code
_entity_poly.pdbx_strand_id
1 'polypeptide(L)' 'MGDELDVLLVTVAEEPNLILASRNVKSIEVRSVNNVDPVSLVAHKKVIMTEQALKEIEGRLG' A
#
# COMPACT_ATOMS: atom_id res chain seq x y z
N MET A 1 -6.71 -11.82 19.36
CA MET A 1 -7.21 -10.44 19.29
C MET A 1 -6.04 -9.54 18.93
N GLY A 2 -5.87 -9.24 17.64
CA GLY A 2 -4.70 -8.49 17.16
C GLY A 2 -4.55 -8.32 15.64
N ASP A 3 -5.59 -8.59 14.85
CA ASP A 3 -5.55 -8.48 13.37
C ASP A 3 -6.26 -7.22 12.84
N GLU A 4 -6.32 -6.15 13.64
CA GLU A 4 -7.08 -4.92 13.30
C GLU A 4 -6.30 -3.93 12.42
N LEU A 5 -4.98 -4.08 12.30
CA LEU A 5 -4.11 -3.12 11.61
C LEU A 5 -3.44 -3.66 10.35
N ASP A 6 -3.99 -4.71 9.75
CA ASP A 6 -3.48 -5.24 8.48
C ASP A 6 -3.80 -4.27 7.32
N VAL A 7 -2.83 -3.41 7.02
CA VAL A 7 -3.00 -2.25 6.14
C VAL A 7 -1.89 -2.21 5.10
N LEU A 8 -2.29 -2.11 3.83
CA LEU A 8 -1.41 -1.77 2.72
C LEU A 8 -1.58 -0.28 2.38
N LEU A 9 -0.48 0.46 2.43
CA LEU A 9 -0.40 1.84 1.98
C LEU A 9 0.22 1.87 0.58
N VAL A 10 -0.47 2.48 -0.38
CA VAL A 10 0.02 2.62 -1.75
C VAL A 10 0.33 4.07 -2.06
N THR A 11 1.58 4.34 -2.43
CA THR A 11 2.08 5.65 -2.84
C THR A 11 2.37 5.70 -4.34
N VAL A 12 2.37 6.90 -4.92
CA VAL A 12 2.70 7.07 -6.35
C VAL A 12 4.15 6.69 -6.63
N ALA A 13 5.06 7.16 -5.76
CA ALA A 13 6.49 6.91 -5.83
C ALA A 13 7.01 6.29 -4.54
N GLU A 14 8.21 5.73 -4.57
CA GLU A 14 8.87 5.22 -3.36
C GLU A 14 9.22 6.37 -2.42
N GLU A 15 8.76 6.24 -1.18
CA GLU A 15 8.95 7.22 -0.10
C GLU A 15 9.81 6.56 1.00
N PRO A 16 11.14 6.79 1.02
CA PRO A 16 12.05 6.07 1.91
C PRO A 16 11.70 6.24 3.39
N ASN A 17 11.31 7.45 3.80
CA ASN A 17 10.93 7.73 5.18
C ASN A 17 9.65 7.00 5.58
N LEU A 18 8.70 6.87 4.67
CA LEU A 18 7.45 6.16 4.91
C LEU A 18 7.67 4.65 5.00
N ILE A 19 8.57 4.11 4.16
CA ILE A 19 9.00 2.71 4.25
C ILE A 19 9.68 2.46 5.60
N LEU A 20 10.61 3.34 6.03
CA LEU A 20 11.24 3.23 7.34
C LEU A 20 10.24 3.36 8.50
N ALA A 21 9.26 4.25 8.38
CA ALA A 21 8.20 4.44 9.36
C ALA A 21 7.29 3.20 9.46
N SER A 22 6.94 2.58 8.33
CA SER A 22 6.10 1.38 8.29
C SER A 22 6.71 0.22 9.07
N ARG A 23 8.04 0.09 9.07
CA ARG A 23 8.76 -0.93 9.85
C ARG A 23 8.64 -0.75 11.36
N ASN A 24 8.25 0.44 11.83
CA ASN A 24 8.02 0.72 13.24
C ASN A 24 6.58 0.44 13.68
N VAL A 25 5.66 0.16 12.74
CA VAL A 25 4.25 -0.09 13.03
C VAL A 25 3.89 -1.52 12.62
N LYS A 26 3.29 -2.27 13.55
CA LYS A 26 2.93 -3.66 13.29
C LYS A 26 1.83 -3.74 12.21
N SER A 27 2.00 -4.66 11.27
CA SER A 27 1.02 -4.99 10.23
C SER A 27 0.77 -3.90 9.16
N ILE A 28 1.67 -2.93 9.02
CA ILE A 28 1.62 -1.95 7.93
C ILE A 28 2.68 -2.28 6.88
N GLU A 29 2.25 -2.40 5.63
CA GLU A 29 3.12 -2.47 4.45
C GLU A 29 2.97 -1.21 3.60
N VAL A 30 4.07 -0.69 3.05
CA VAL A 30 4.07 0.46 2.14
C VAL A 30 4.64 0.02 0.81
N ARG A 31 3.90 0.25 -0.27
CA ARG A 31 4.29 -0.09 -1.66
C ARG A 31 4.05 1.12 -2.57
N SER A 32 4.87 1.24 -3.61
CA SER A 32 4.58 2.19 -4.69
C SER A 32 3.62 1.57 -5.71
N VAL A 33 2.94 2.40 -6.52
CA VAL A 33 2.10 1.92 -7.63
C VAL A 33 2.90 0.99 -8.54
N ASN A 34 4.17 1.28 -8.81
CA ASN A 34 5.01 0.45 -9.67
C ASN A 34 5.28 -0.95 -9.08
N ASN A 35 5.32 -1.07 -7.75
CA ASN A 35 5.66 -2.31 -7.04
C ASN A 35 4.43 -3.03 -6.44
N VAL A 36 3.22 -2.48 -6.59
CA VAL A 36 2.00 -3.12 -6.12
C VAL A 36 1.55 -4.21 -7.10
N ASP A 37 1.09 -5.32 -6.55
CA ASP A 37 0.58 -6.47 -7.30
C ASP A 37 -0.82 -6.87 -6.81
N PRO A 38 -1.64 -7.56 -7.64
CA PRO A 38 -3.00 -7.94 -7.28
C PRO A 38 -3.07 -8.84 -6.03
N VAL A 39 -2.03 -9.62 -5.76
CA VAL A 39 -2.00 -10.52 -4.60
C VAL A 39 -1.86 -9.70 -3.32
N SER A 40 -0.97 -8.70 -3.30
CA SER A 40 -0.84 -7.76 -2.18
C SER A 40 -2.14 -7.00 -1.88
N LEU A 41 -2.90 -6.62 -2.91
CA LEU A 41 -4.18 -5.91 -2.73
C LEU A 41 -5.24 -6.76 -2.03
N VAL A 42 -5.26 -8.06 -2.30
CA VAL A 42 -6.24 -9.01 -1.71
C VAL A 42 -5.75 -9.56 -0.37
N ALA A 43 -4.43 -9.64 -0.17
CA ALA A 43 -3.84 -10.15 1.06
C ALA A 43 -4.10 -9.26 2.27
N HIS A 44 -4.25 -7.94 2.07
CA HIS A 44 -4.44 -6.98 3.15
C HIS A 44 -5.93 -6.67 3.38
N LYS A 45 -6.33 -6.58 4.65
CA LYS A 45 -7.71 -6.22 5.02
C LYS A 45 -8.11 -4.80 4.64
N LYS A 46 -7.17 -3.86 4.62
CA LYS A 46 -7.42 -2.46 4.30
C LYS A 46 -6.34 -1.93 3.37
N VAL A 47 -6.76 -1.33 2.26
CA VAL A 47 -5.85 -0.67 1.32
C VAL A 47 -6.12 0.83 1.37
N ILE A 48 -5.09 1.62 1.62
CA ILE A 48 -5.14 3.07 1.63
C ILE A 48 -4.22 3.57 0.53
N MET A 49 -4.74 4.40 -0.36
CA MET A 49 -3.99 4.93 -1.49
C MET A 49 -4.31 6.42 -1.69
N THR A 50 -3.36 7.17 -2.24
CA THR A 50 -3.60 8.56 -2.63
C THR A 50 -4.44 8.62 -3.89
N GLU A 51 -5.17 9.71 -4.13
CA GLU A 51 -5.97 9.88 -5.35
C GLU A 51 -5.13 9.72 -6.63
N GLN A 52 -3.89 10.21 -6.60
CA GLN A 52 -2.94 10.05 -7.71
C GLN A 52 -2.58 8.57 -7.92
N ALA A 53 -2.32 7.82 -6.85
CA ALA A 53 -1.99 6.40 -6.95
C ALA A 53 -3.16 5.57 -7.48
N LEU A 54 -4.39 5.92 -7.09
CA LEU A 54 -5.61 5.28 -7.60
C LEU A 54 -5.72 5.45 -9.13
N LYS A 55 -5.56 6.67 -9.65
CA LYS A 55 -5.65 6.95 -11.10
C LYS A 55 -4.62 6.16 -11.91
N GLU A 56 -3.38 6.03 -11.42
CA GLU A 56 -2.36 5.25 -12.11
C GLU A 56 -2.62 3.74 -12.09
N ILE A 57 -3.17 3.22 -10.98
CA ILE A 57 -3.59 1.81 -10.91
C ILE A 57 -4.76 1.54 -11.85
N GLU A 58 -5.77 2.40 -11.87
CA GLU A 58 -6.91 2.29 -12.79
C GLU A 58 -6.44 2.29 -14.25
N GLY A 59 -5.47 3.14 -14.61
CA GLY A 59 -4.89 3.19 -15.96
C GLY A 59 -4.07 1.96 -16.35
N ARG A 60 -3.60 1.15 -15.39
CA ARG A 60 -2.87 -0.11 -15.64
C ARG A 60 -3.78 -1.33 -15.75
N LEU A 61 -4.99 -1.25 -15.17
CA LEU A 61 -5.94 -2.36 -15.10
C LEU A 61 -7.10 -2.22 -16.09
N GLY A 62 -7.31 -1.03 -16.67
CA GLY A 62 -8.22 -0.78 -17.80
C GLY A 62 -7.55 -1.06 -19.15
#